data_AF-A0A7K4HC05-F1
#
_entry.id   AF-A0A7K4HC05-F1
#
_cell.length_a   1.000
_cell.length_b   1.000
_cell.length_c   1.000
_cell.angle_alpha   90.00
_cell.angle_beta   90.00
_cell.angle_gamma   90.00
#
_symmetry.space_group_name_H-M   'P 1'
#
loop_
_entity.id
_entity.type
_entity.pdbx_description
1 polymer ?
#
loop_
_entity_poly.entity_id
_entity_poly.type
_entity_poly.pdbx_seq_one_letter_code
_entity_poly.pdbx_strand_id
1 'polypeptide(L)'
;MSLEFLSAFKFLKKETFLHRLDPRTKLLLAITYTVSALLFQEIMPLLLILITLLPIIILGRLFKKWVKSVKGMSFLYIFILVLNTLFIDENGLSFSIAMILRISIMISAFSLFFLTVDPNDLALSLITMKIPYEYAFSFSLAFRFVPTIAIETQNIIDAQQSRGYEMQKKGIINQIKNLFPLLVPLIVSSIKRAFNVAEALESRSFGNKKDRTFYYTIRYSLKDWIFSLYLILLLAFLIYIRISFLSLPLWLRWSLPL
;
A
#
# COMPACT_ATOMS: atom_id res chain seq x y z
N MET A 1 -3.54 13.59 -20.95
CA MET A 1 -3.15 12.44 -20.10
C MET A 1 -4.46 11.80 -19.65
N SER A 2 -4.72 10.52 -19.94
CA SER A 2 -6.05 9.96 -19.67
C SER A 2 -6.35 10.00 -18.16
N LEU A 3 -7.55 10.43 -17.79
CA LEU A 3 -8.05 10.47 -16.40
C LEU A 3 -8.17 9.05 -15.76
N GLU A 4 -7.69 8.01 -16.45
CA GLU A 4 -7.68 6.63 -15.97
C GLU A 4 -6.86 6.45 -14.69
N PHE A 5 -5.78 7.23 -14.48
CA PHE A 5 -5.05 7.22 -13.21
C PHE A 5 -5.94 7.66 -12.03
N LEU A 6 -6.93 8.52 -12.26
CA LEU A 6 -7.86 8.97 -11.20
C LEU A 6 -8.90 7.91 -10.85
N SER A 7 -9.20 7.00 -11.78
CA SER A 7 -10.01 5.82 -11.50
C SER A 7 -9.32 4.86 -10.53
N ALA A 8 -7.98 4.89 -10.43
CA ALA A 8 -7.23 4.10 -9.45
C ALA A 8 -7.45 4.57 -8.00
N PHE A 9 -7.80 5.85 -7.79
CA PHE A 9 -8.14 6.40 -6.47
C PHE A 9 -9.63 6.30 -6.13
N LYS A 10 -10.50 5.97 -7.10
CA LYS A 10 -11.88 5.59 -6.80
C LYS A 10 -11.88 4.19 -6.21
N PHE A 11 -11.97 4.11 -4.88
CA PHE A 11 -12.17 2.84 -4.20
C PHE A 11 -13.47 2.18 -4.71
N LEU A 12 -13.32 1.04 -5.38
CA LEU A 12 -14.45 0.21 -5.79
C LEU A 12 -14.74 -0.76 -4.66
N LYS A 13 -15.72 -0.42 -3.81
CA LYS A 13 -16.20 -1.29 -2.74
C LYS A 13 -16.71 -2.59 -3.36
N LYS A 14 -15.92 -3.65 -3.27
CA LYS A 14 -16.31 -5.00 -3.70
C LYS A 14 -16.77 -5.81 -2.50
N GLU A 15 -17.82 -6.59 -2.71
CA GLU A 15 -18.39 -7.52 -1.73
C GLU A 15 -17.59 -8.84 -1.70
N THR A 16 -16.34 -8.85 -1.21
CA THR A 16 -15.65 -10.12 -0.88
C THR A 16 -15.28 -10.20 0.59
N PHE A 17 -15.02 -11.44 1.06
CA PHE A 17 -14.67 -11.73 2.45
C PHE A 17 -13.57 -10.81 2.96
N LEU A 18 -12.49 -10.68 2.20
CA LEU A 18 -11.35 -9.82 2.56
C LEU A 18 -11.76 -8.35 2.64
N HIS A 19 -12.60 -7.82 1.74
CA HIS A 19 -13.01 -6.41 1.77
C HIS A 19 -13.87 -6.08 2.99
N ARG A 20 -14.64 -7.04 3.52
CA ARG A 20 -15.51 -6.86 4.68
C ARG A 20 -14.76 -6.87 6.03
N LEU A 21 -13.51 -7.31 6.07
CA LEU A 21 -12.70 -7.30 7.29
C LEU A 21 -12.30 -5.88 7.69
N ASP A 22 -12.09 -5.69 8.99
CA ASP A 22 -11.61 -4.44 9.58
C ASP A 22 -10.24 -4.05 8.99
N PRO A 23 -10.01 -2.76 8.67
CA PRO A 23 -8.72 -2.25 8.20
C PRO A 23 -7.53 -2.65 9.07
N ARG A 24 -7.71 -2.74 10.39
CA ARG A 24 -6.65 -3.11 11.34
C ARG A 24 -6.19 -4.54 11.13
N THR A 25 -7.12 -5.45 10.86
CA THR A 25 -6.82 -6.86 10.61
C THR A 25 -6.08 -7.02 9.28
N LYS A 26 -6.44 -6.25 8.27
CA LYS A 26 -5.74 -6.23 6.97
C LYS A 26 -4.33 -5.63 7.09
N LEU A 27 -4.16 -4.61 7.94
CA LEU A 27 -2.84 -4.04 8.27
C LEU A 27 -1.98 -5.07 9.01
N LEU A 28 -2.56 -5.78 9.98
CA LEU A 28 -1.90 -6.85 10.71
C LEU A 28 -1.47 -7.98 9.76
N LEU A 29 -2.29 -8.34 8.77
CA LEU A 29 -1.91 -9.28 7.71
C LEU A 29 -0.68 -8.80 6.95
N ALA A 30 -0.68 -7.54 6.49
CA ALA A 30 0.44 -6.99 5.73
C ALA A 30 1.75 -7.02 6.53
N ILE A 31 1.69 -6.63 7.80
CA ILE A 31 2.84 -6.66 8.72
C ILE A 31 3.28 -8.10 8.97
N THR A 32 2.35 -9.02 9.26
CA THR A 32 2.66 -10.42 9.56
C THR A 32 3.42 -11.09 8.42
N TYR A 33 2.94 -10.96 7.18
CA TYR A 33 3.61 -11.54 6.02
C TYR A 33 4.94 -10.85 5.69
N THR A 34 5.04 -9.54 5.93
CA THR A 34 6.30 -8.80 5.75
C THR A 34 7.36 -9.25 6.75
N VAL A 35 7.03 -9.32 8.05
CA VAL A 35 7.93 -9.80 9.09
C VAL A 35 8.31 -11.25 8.83
N SER A 36 7.34 -12.10 8.47
CA SER A 36 7.59 -13.51 8.13
C SER A 36 8.58 -13.65 6.96
N ALA A 37 8.45 -12.82 5.91
CA ALA A 37 9.38 -12.84 4.78
C ALA A 37 10.80 -12.36 5.16
N LEU A 38 10.94 -11.48 6.15
CA LEU A 38 12.23 -10.99 6.64
C LEU A 38 12.95 -12.00 7.55
N LEU A 39 12.21 -12.88 8.23
CA LEU A 39 12.79 -13.87 9.14
C LEU A 39 13.59 -14.97 8.42
N PHE A 40 13.26 -15.27 7.16
CA PHE A 40 13.86 -16.38 6.41
C PHE A 40 14.69 -15.91 5.21
N GLN A 41 15.82 -16.58 4.99
CA GLN A 41 16.72 -16.37 3.85
C GLN A 41 16.68 -17.51 2.83
N GLU A 42 16.13 -18.67 3.21
CA GLU A 42 16.07 -19.86 2.37
C GLU A 42 14.85 -19.84 1.44
N ILE A 43 14.98 -20.51 0.29
CA ILE A 43 13.92 -20.60 -0.73
C ILE A 43 12.68 -21.32 -0.18
N MET A 44 12.87 -22.45 0.51
CA MET A 44 11.76 -23.33 0.88
C MET A 44 10.79 -22.72 1.90
N PRO A 45 11.24 -22.09 3.01
CA PRO A 45 10.36 -21.36 3.92
C PRO A 45 9.62 -20.21 3.23
N LEU A 46 10.29 -19.47 2.34
CA LEU A 46 9.66 -18.39 1.59
C LEU A 46 8.57 -18.91 0.65
N LEU A 47 8.81 -20.03 -0.01
CA LEU A 47 7.83 -20.69 -0.88
C LEU A 47 6.60 -21.15 -0.06
N LEU A 48 6.80 -21.75 1.11
CA LEU A 48 5.71 -22.11 2.02
C LEU A 48 4.90 -20.90 2.47
N ILE A 49 5.56 -19.80 2.88
CA ILE A 49 4.89 -18.55 3.24
C ILE A 49 4.06 -18.02 2.07
N LEU A 50 4.60 -18.02 0.85
CA LEU A 50 3.87 -17.61 -0.35
C LEU A 50 2.63 -18.50 -0.59
N ILE A 51 2.75 -19.81 -0.42
CA ILE A 51 1.61 -20.74 -0.54
C ILE A 51 0.50 -20.39 0.45
N THR A 52 0.83 -20.08 1.71
CA THR A 52 -0.21 -19.69 2.68
C THR A 52 -0.93 -18.39 2.31
N LEU A 53 -0.29 -17.51 1.53
CA LEU A 53 -0.87 -16.25 1.08
C LEU A 53 -1.85 -16.44 -0.10
N LEU A 54 -1.64 -17.46 -0.96
CA LEU A 54 -2.44 -17.70 -2.16
C LEU A 54 -3.95 -17.92 -1.86
N PRO A 55 -4.37 -18.75 -0.88
CA PRO A 55 -5.77 -18.89 -0.51
C PRO A 55 -6.45 -17.55 -0.18
N ILE A 56 -5.74 -16.65 0.50
CA ILE A 56 -6.27 -15.33 0.89
C ILE A 56 -6.51 -14.48 -0.36
N ILE A 57 -5.58 -14.50 -1.33
CA ILE A 57 -5.71 -13.80 -2.62
C ILE A 57 -6.91 -14.32 -3.42
N ILE A 58 -7.09 -15.65 -3.44
CA ILE A 58 -8.16 -16.33 -4.17
C ILE A 58 -9.53 -16.02 -3.52
N LEU A 59 -9.64 -16.18 -2.20
CA LEU A 59 -10.86 -15.85 -1.44
C LEU A 59 -11.23 -14.36 -1.55
N GLY A 60 -10.24 -13.48 -1.66
CA GLY A 60 -10.43 -12.05 -1.93
C GLY A 60 -10.97 -11.74 -3.33
N ARG A 61 -10.90 -12.70 -4.27
CA ARG A 61 -11.12 -12.51 -5.73
C ARG A 61 -10.23 -11.40 -6.32
N LEU A 62 -9.01 -11.30 -5.83
CA LEU A 62 -8.05 -10.24 -6.19
C LEU A 62 -6.95 -10.71 -7.14
N PHE A 63 -6.95 -11.98 -7.53
CA PHE A 63 -5.89 -12.62 -8.32
C PHE A 63 -5.45 -11.80 -9.54
N LYS A 64 -6.38 -11.34 -10.38
CA LYS A 64 -6.02 -10.53 -11.58
C LYS A 64 -5.31 -9.21 -11.24
N LYS A 65 -5.75 -8.53 -10.17
CA LYS A 65 -5.13 -7.26 -9.74
C LYS A 65 -3.78 -7.52 -9.09
N TRP A 66 -3.68 -8.57 -8.27
CA TRP A 66 -2.45 -9.02 -7.65
C TRP A 66 -1.37 -9.40 -8.68
N VAL A 67 -1.71 -10.20 -9.70
CA VAL A 67 -0.81 -10.53 -10.81
C VAL A 67 -0.33 -9.26 -11.52
N LYS A 68 -1.21 -8.27 -11.72
CA LYS A 68 -0.81 -6.98 -12.29
C LYS A 68 0.19 -6.23 -11.40
N SER A 69 0.00 -6.23 -10.07
CA SER A 69 0.95 -5.64 -9.11
C SER A 69 2.32 -6.35 -9.15
N VAL A 70 2.33 -7.68 -9.10
CA VAL A 70 3.57 -8.49 -9.14
C VAL A 70 4.28 -8.30 -10.49
N LYS A 71 3.55 -8.31 -11.60
CA LYS A 71 4.11 -8.06 -12.94
C LYS A 71 4.61 -6.63 -13.10
N GLY A 72 3.96 -5.65 -12.48
CA GLY A 72 4.42 -4.26 -12.49
C GLY A 72 5.81 -4.08 -11.87
N MET A 73 6.23 -5.01 -11.00
CA MET A 73 7.54 -5.00 -10.34
C MET A 73 8.53 -5.99 -10.98
N SER A 74 8.21 -6.52 -12.18
CA SER A 74 9.10 -7.46 -12.89
C SER A 74 10.46 -6.85 -13.20
N PHE A 75 10.54 -5.54 -13.45
CA PHE A 75 11.81 -4.84 -13.65
C PHE A 75 12.73 -5.00 -12.43
N LEU A 76 12.19 -4.89 -11.21
CA LEU A 76 12.98 -5.10 -9.98
C LEU A 76 13.45 -6.55 -9.87
N TYR A 77 12.62 -7.53 -10.24
CA TYR A 77 13.02 -8.94 -10.20
C TYR A 77 14.17 -9.23 -11.16
N ILE A 78 14.11 -8.69 -12.39
CA ILE A 78 15.20 -8.82 -13.36
C ILE A 78 16.45 -8.13 -12.84
N PHE A 79 16.33 -6.93 -12.28
CA PHE A 79 17.44 -6.20 -11.69
C PHE A 79 18.11 -6.97 -10.55
N ILE A 80 17.32 -7.54 -9.64
CA ILE A 80 17.81 -8.38 -8.53
C ILE A 80 18.52 -9.62 -9.07
N LEU A 81 17.95 -10.29 -10.06
CA LEU A 81 18.56 -11.47 -10.67
C LEU A 81 19.91 -11.12 -11.29
N VAL A 82 19.96 -10.10 -12.15
CA VAL A 82 21.19 -9.69 -12.84
C VAL A 82 22.26 -9.27 -11.85
N LEU A 83 21.96 -8.37 -10.90
CA LEU A 83 22.97 -7.92 -9.95
C LEU A 83 23.50 -9.04 -9.07
N ASN A 84 22.62 -9.83 -8.45
CA ASN A 84 23.09 -10.87 -7.53
C ASN A 84 23.82 -12.01 -8.26
N THR A 85 23.44 -12.34 -9.50
CA THR A 85 24.21 -13.33 -10.29
C THR A 85 25.57 -12.82 -10.76
N LEU A 86 25.76 -11.50 -10.92
CA LEU A 86 27.03 -10.92 -11.37
C LEU A 86 28.00 -10.60 -10.21
N PHE A 87 27.47 -10.26 -9.04
CA PHE A 87 28.27 -9.79 -7.90
C PHE A 87 28.44 -10.82 -6.78
N ILE A 88 27.75 -11.96 -6.83
CA ILE A 88 27.85 -13.02 -5.81
C ILE A 88 28.41 -14.28 -6.47
N ASP A 89 29.67 -14.58 -6.14
CA ASP A 89 30.44 -15.67 -6.77
C ASP A 89 29.88 -17.07 -6.42
N GLU A 90 29.43 -17.28 -5.18
CA GLU A 90 28.87 -18.57 -4.73
C GLU A 90 27.36 -18.46 -4.50
N ASN A 91 26.58 -19.36 -5.11
CA ASN A 91 25.12 -19.46 -4.93
C ASN A 91 24.32 -18.19 -5.28
N GLY A 92 24.86 -17.28 -6.09
CA GLY A 92 24.20 -16.02 -6.50
C GLY A 92 22.80 -16.24 -7.09
N LEU A 93 22.58 -17.31 -7.86
CA LEU A 93 21.27 -17.67 -8.40
C LEU A 93 20.26 -18.06 -7.30
N SER A 94 20.66 -18.96 -6.39
CA SER A 94 19.82 -19.39 -5.27
C SER A 94 19.43 -18.21 -4.36
N PHE A 95 20.40 -17.33 -4.07
CA PHE A 95 20.18 -16.12 -3.32
C PHE A 95 19.23 -15.14 -4.04
N SER A 96 19.41 -14.97 -5.35
CA SER A 96 18.52 -14.14 -6.19
C SER A 96 17.08 -14.61 -6.11
N ILE A 97 16.85 -15.92 -6.24
CA ILE A 97 15.51 -16.52 -6.19
C ILE A 97 14.87 -16.32 -4.82
N ALA A 98 15.62 -16.55 -3.74
CA ALA A 98 15.14 -16.28 -2.39
C ALA A 98 14.77 -14.80 -2.21
N MET A 99 15.59 -13.88 -2.71
CA MET A 99 15.33 -12.44 -2.63
C MET A 99 14.09 -12.03 -3.44
N ILE A 100 13.92 -12.58 -4.64
CA ILE A 100 12.73 -12.36 -5.48
C ILE A 100 11.47 -12.87 -4.76
N LEU A 101 11.52 -14.06 -4.17
CA LEU A 101 10.39 -14.61 -3.40
C LEU A 101 10.06 -13.74 -2.19
N ARG A 102 11.07 -13.30 -1.42
CA ARG A 102 10.90 -12.40 -0.28
C ARG A 102 10.18 -11.12 -0.69
N ILE A 103 10.71 -10.44 -1.70
CA ILE A 103 10.13 -9.18 -2.18
C ILE A 103 8.74 -9.41 -2.76
N SER A 104 8.53 -10.53 -3.48
CA SER A 104 7.21 -10.91 -3.99
C SER A 104 6.18 -11.07 -2.86
N ILE A 105 6.53 -11.70 -1.74
CA ILE A 105 5.63 -11.84 -0.58
C ILE A 105 5.28 -10.48 0.01
N MET A 106 6.27 -9.60 0.20
CA MET A 106 6.07 -8.25 0.74
C MET A 106 5.15 -7.42 -0.18
N ILE A 107 5.42 -7.42 -1.48
CA ILE A 107 4.60 -6.75 -2.49
C ILE A 107 3.17 -7.30 -2.47
N SER A 108 3.02 -8.61 -2.38
CA SER A 108 1.72 -9.28 -2.36
C SER A 108 0.91 -8.86 -1.14
N ALA A 109 1.54 -8.85 0.04
CA ALA A 109 0.91 -8.49 1.31
C ALA A 109 0.42 -7.03 1.31
N PHE A 110 1.27 -6.08 0.89
CA PHE A 110 0.88 -4.67 0.79
C PHE A 110 -0.08 -4.39 -0.36
N SER A 111 0.03 -5.09 -1.49
CA SER A 111 -0.93 -4.99 -2.60
C SER A 111 -2.32 -5.37 -2.12
N LEU A 112 -2.46 -6.47 -1.37
CA LEU A 112 -3.76 -6.86 -0.77
C LEU A 112 -4.30 -5.79 0.16
N PHE A 113 -3.46 -5.20 1.02
CA PHE A 113 -3.86 -4.10 1.90
C PHE A 113 -4.40 -2.90 1.10
N PHE A 114 -3.61 -2.36 0.17
CA PHE A 114 -4.01 -1.18 -0.60
C PHE A 114 -5.21 -1.43 -1.53
N LEU A 115 -5.38 -2.66 -2.02
CA LEU A 115 -6.53 -3.00 -2.88
C LEU A 115 -7.84 -3.17 -2.11
N THR A 116 -7.80 -3.36 -0.79
CA THR A 116 -8.98 -3.74 0.02
C THR A 116 -9.34 -2.78 1.14
N VAL A 117 -8.47 -1.81 1.46
CA VAL A 117 -8.69 -0.82 2.51
C VAL A 117 -9.07 0.52 1.90
N ASP A 118 -10.22 1.06 2.31
CA ASP A 118 -10.59 2.45 2.01
C ASP A 118 -9.79 3.40 2.94
N PRO A 119 -9.23 4.50 2.43
CA PRO A 119 -8.49 5.46 3.24
C PRO A 119 -9.31 6.09 4.38
N ASN A 120 -10.62 6.25 4.22
CA ASN A 120 -11.49 6.76 5.28
C ASN A 120 -11.68 5.72 6.39
N ASP A 121 -11.82 4.45 6.02
CA ASP A 121 -11.91 3.36 7.00
C ASP A 121 -10.58 3.22 7.75
N LEU A 122 -9.45 3.38 7.05
CA LEU A 122 -8.14 3.44 7.69
C LEU A 122 -8.05 4.60 8.68
N ALA A 123 -8.51 5.80 8.32
CA ALA A 123 -8.54 6.94 9.24
C ALA A 123 -9.35 6.66 10.52
N LEU A 124 -10.56 6.10 10.39
CA LEU A 124 -11.38 5.69 11.53
C LEU A 124 -10.69 4.62 12.39
N SER A 125 -9.93 3.72 11.75
CA SER A 125 -9.16 2.72 12.47
C SER A 125 -8.02 3.33 13.30
N LEU A 126 -7.34 4.38 12.80
CA LEU A 126 -6.30 5.11 13.52
C LEU A 126 -6.87 5.75 14.79
N ILE A 127 -8.05 6.36 14.70
CA ILE A 127 -8.76 6.94 15.86
C ILE A 127 -9.02 5.85 16.92
N THR A 128 -9.47 4.67 16.48
CA THR A 128 -9.75 3.55 17.39
C THR A 128 -8.46 2.98 18.01
N MET A 129 -7.31 3.15 17.33
CA MET A 129 -5.98 2.82 17.85
C MET A 129 -5.42 3.90 18.80
N LYS A 130 -6.23 4.87 19.23
CA LYS A 130 -5.87 5.99 20.12
C LYS A 130 -4.91 7.02 19.51
N ILE A 131 -4.82 7.08 18.17
CA ILE A 131 -4.13 8.21 17.52
C ILE A 131 -5.01 9.46 17.68
N PRO A 132 -4.42 10.63 18.00
CA PRO A 132 -5.18 11.87 18.14
C PRO A 132 -6.04 12.15 16.90
N TYR A 133 -7.28 12.57 17.16
CA TYR A 133 -8.31 12.73 16.13
C TYR A 133 -7.85 13.67 15.01
N GLU A 134 -7.08 14.70 15.33
CA GLU A 134 -6.58 15.72 14.41
C GLU A 134 -5.72 15.10 13.30
N TYR A 135 -4.89 14.11 13.63
CA TYR A 135 -4.03 13.42 12.67
C TYR A 135 -4.85 12.50 11.77
N ALA A 136 -5.76 11.72 12.34
CA ALA A 136 -6.62 10.84 11.55
C ALA A 136 -7.59 11.63 10.66
N PHE A 137 -8.13 12.74 11.16
CA PHE A 137 -8.96 13.66 10.39
C PHE A 137 -8.18 14.28 9.24
N SER A 138 -6.98 14.80 9.51
CA SER A 138 -6.08 15.35 8.47
C SER A 138 -5.74 14.30 7.40
N PHE A 139 -5.49 13.07 7.80
CA PHE A 139 -5.25 11.96 6.88
C PHE A 139 -6.47 11.67 5.98
N SER A 140 -7.67 11.52 6.55
CA SER A 140 -8.91 11.33 5.77
C SER A 140 -9.17 12.52 4.83
N LEU A 141 -8.95 13.74 5.31
CA LEU A 141 -9.14 14.96 4.52
C LEU A 141 -8.15 15.05 3.35
N ALA A 142 -6.89 14.66 3.56
CA ALA A 142 -5.89 14.61 2.50
C ALA A 142 -6.31 13.66 1.38
N PHE A 143 -6.69 12.41 1.71
CA PHE A 143 -7.17 11.45 0.72
C PHE A 143 -8.43 11.91 0.00
N ARG A 144 -9.34 12.61 0.69
CA ARG A 144 -10.52 13.22 0.07
C ARG A 144 -10.17 14.28 -0.97
N PHE A 145 -9.09 15.03 -0.78
CA PHE A 145 -8.66 16.06 -1.73
C PHE A 145 -7.81 15.55 -2.88
N VAL A 146 -7.25 14.34 -2.81
CA VAL A 146 -6.46 13.76 -3.92
C VAL A 146 -7.22 13.79 -5.26
N PRO A 147 -8.48 13.29 -5.36
CA PRO A 147 -9.24 13.37 -6.60
C PRO A 147 -9.52 14.81 -7.05
N THR A 148 -9.81 15.72 -6.11
CA THR A 148 -10.08 17.12 -6.40
C THR A 148 -8.86 17.84 -6.97
N ILE A 149 -7.69 17.66 -6.33
CA ILE A 149 -6.41 18.22 -6.78
C ILE A 149 -6.06 17.71 -8.17
N ALA A 150 -6.37 16.45 -8.47
CA ALA A 150 -6.09 15.91 -9.79
C ALA A 150 -6.98 16.49 -10.90
N ILE A 151 -8.29 16.68 -10.64
CA ILE A 151 -9.20 17.36 -11.57
C ILE A 151 -8.72 18.81 -11.79
N GLU A 152 -8.34 19.47 -10.70
CA GLU A 152 -7.83 20.84 -10.75
C GLU A 152 -6.51 20.96 -11.53
N THR A 153 -5.62 19.99 -11.34
CA THR A 153 -4.39 19.86 -12.13
C THR A 153 -4.72 19.75 -13.61
N GLN A 154 -5.71 18.93 -13.99
CA GLN A 154 -6.13 18.80 -15.39
C GLN A 154 -6.69 20.12 -15.94
N ASN A 155 -7.52 20.81 -15.17
CA ASN A 155 -8.06 22.12 -15.57
C ASN A 155 -6.95 23.16 -15.77
N ILE A 156 -5.93 23.15 -14.91
CA ILE A 156 -4.76 24.04 -15.06
C ILE A 156 -3.97 23.69 -16.31
N ILE A 157 -3.75 22.40 -16.60
CA ILE A 157 -3.09 21.95 -17.82
C ILE A 157 -3.84 22.45 -19.05
N ASP A 158 -5.16 22.26 -19.09
CA ASP A 158 -6.00 22.63 -20.23
C ASP A 158 -6.04 24.17 -20.41
N ALA A 159 -6.07 24.93 -19.31
CA ALA A 159 -6.03 26.39 -19.34
C ALA A 159 -4.67 26.92 -19.84
N GLN A 160 -3.55 26.32 -19.42
CA GLN A 160 -2.22 26.71 -19.90
C GLN A 160 -2.01 26.36 -21.37
N GLN A 161 -2.49 25.19 -21.81
CA GLN A 161 -2.47 24.81 -23.23
C GLN A 161 -3.30 25.78 -24.09
N SER A 162 -4.46 26.20 -23.60
CA SER A 162 -5.30 27.22 -24.26
C SER A 162 -4.62 28.58 -24.38
N ARG A 163 -3.67 28.90 -23.49
CA ARG A 163 -2.82 30.11 -23.57
C ARG A 163 -1.60 29.94 -24.47
N GLY A 164 -1.52 28.85 -25.22
CA GLY A 164 -0.40 28.54 -26.11
C GLY A 164 0.84 27.96 -25.40
N TYR A 165 0.72 27.56 -24.13
CA TYR A 165 1.84 26.97 -23.42
C TYR A 165 2.04 25.50 -23.83
N GLU A 166 3.13 25.22 -24.53
CA GLU A 166 3.49 23.87 -24.96
C GLU A 166 4.06 23.03 -23.80
N MET A 167 3.15 22.38 -23.07
CA MET A 167 3.50 21.48 -21.96
C MET A 167 4.30 20.24 -22.37
N GLN A 168 4.34 19.89 -23.66
CA GLN A 168 4.93 18.64 -24.19
C GLN A 168 6.30 18.81 -24.89
N LYS A 169 7.01 19.92 -24.66
CA LYS A 169 8.36 20.08 -25.24
C LYS A 169 9.34 19.03 -24.72
N LYS A 170 10.16 18.48 -25.63
CA LYS A 170 11.22 17.52 -25.30
C LYS A 170 12.38 18.23 -24.57
N GLY A 171 13.04 17.51 -23.65
CA GLY A 171 14.21 17.97 -22.88
C GLY A 171 13.93 18.15 -21.39
N ILE A 172 14.84 17.65 -20.53
CA ILE A 172 14.69 17.63 -19.07
C ILE A 172 14.51 19.05 -18.50
N ILE A 173 15.31 20.01 -18.99
CA ILE A 173 15.24 21.42 -18.55
C ILE A 173 13.89 22.05 -18.89
N ASN A 174 13.36 21.76 -20.07
CA ASN A 174 12.05 22.28 -20.50
C ASN A 174 10.92 21.64 -19.69
N GLN A 175 11.01 20.35 -19.37
CA GLN A 175 10.04 19.69 -18.48
C GLN A 175 10.00 20.33 -17.08
N ILE A 176 11.17 20.66 -16.52
CA ILE A 176 11.26 21.36 -15.22
C ILE A 176 10.68 22.77 -15.32
N LYS A 177 10.99 23.52 -16.39
CA LYS A 177 10.39 24.86 -16.61
C LYS A 177 8.86 24.78 -16.76
N ASN A 178 8.36 23.73 -17.39
CA ASN A 178 6.93 23.46 -17.58
C ASN A 178 6.19 23.12 -16.28
N LEU A 179 6.89 22.76 -15.20
CA LEU A 179 6.27 22.54 -13.89
C LEU A 179 5.82 23.83 -13.21
N PHE A 180 6.52 24.96 -13.38
CA PHE A 180 6.19 26.20 -12.66
C PHE A 180 4.78 26.74 -12.97
N PRO A 181 4.34 26.86 -14.25
CA PRO A 181 3.00 27.33 -14.59
C PRO A 181 1.86 26.40 -14.12
N LEU A 182 2.20 25.18 -13.70
CA LEU A 182 1.28 24.21 -13.12
C LEU A 182 1.29 24.27 -11.59
N LEU A 183 2.48 24.22 -10.98
CA LEU A 183 2.64 24.17 -9.53
C LEU A 183 2.18 25.46 -8.85
N VAL A 184 2.52 26.63 -9.40
CA VAL A 184 2.17 27.91 -8.74
C VAL A 184 0.65 28.08 -8.63
N PRO A 185 -0.16 27.93 -9.70
CA PRO A 185 -1.62 28.00 -9.56
C PRO A 185 -2.19 26.92 -8.64
N LEU A 186 -1.66 25.69 -8.72
CA LEU A 186 -2.14 24.56 -7.92
C LEU A 186 -1.89 24.76 -6.42
N ILE A 187 -0.74 25.32 -6.05
CA ILE A 187 -0.41 25.63 -4.65
C ILE A 187 -1.33 26.75 -4.15
N VAL A 188 -1.47 27.84 -4.92
CA VAL A 188 -2.34 28.96 -4.54
C VAL A 188 -3.77 28.49 -4.34
N SER A 189 -4.29 27.66 -5.25
CA SER A 189 -5.65 27.17 -5.14
C SER A 189 -5.84 26.14 -4.01
N SER A 190 -4.83 25.31 -3.74
CA SER A 190 -4.81 24.40 -2.59
C SER A 190 -4.81 25.17 -1.26
N ILE A 191 -4.06 26.26 -1.16
CA ILE A 191 -4.05 27.14 0.03
C ILE A 191 -5.42 27.78 0.23
N LYS A 192 -6.01 28.36 -0.83
CA LYS A 192 -7.37 28.93 -0.76
C LYS A 192 -8.40 27.88 -0.31
N ARG A 193 -8.30 26.67 -0.85
CA ARG A 193 -9.16 25.54 -0.45
C ARG A 193 -8.98 25.19 1.02
N ALA A 194 -7.75 25.17 1.53
CA ALA A 194 -7.48 24.90 2.93
C ALA A 194 -8.15 25.95 3.84
N PHE A 195 -8.04 27.24 3.52
CA PHE A 195 -8.73 28.31 4.25
C PHE A 195 -10.25 28.16 4.20
N ASN A 196 -10.84 27.97 3.01
CA ASN A 196 -12.28 27.78 2.87
C ASN A 196 -12.79 26.58 3.68
N VAL A 197 -12.01 25.50 3.76
CA VAL A 197 -12.35 24.31 4.56
C VAL A 197 -12.22 24.60 6.05
N ALA A 198 -11.19 25.33 6.47
CA ALA A 198 -11.03 25.73 7.87
C ALA A 198 -12.19 26.62 8.34
N GLU A 199 -12.54 27.65 7.58
CA GLU A 199 -13.67 28.55 7.88
C GLU A 199 -15.02 27.78 7.89
N ALA A 200 -15.21 26.85 6.96
CA ALA A 200 -16.40 25.99 6.93
C ALA A 200 -16.47 25.01 8.11
N LEU A 201 -15.33 24.59 8.65
CA LEU A 201 -15.26 23.74 9.84
C LEU A 201 -15.52 24.57 11.11
N GLU A 202 -14.93 25.76 11.21
CA GLU A 202 -15.11 26.67 12.35
C GLU A 202 -16.57 27.15 12.48
N SER A 203 -17.21 27.53 11.36
CA SER A 203 -18.65 27.86 11.34
C SER A 203 -19.55 26.70 11.79
N ARG A 204 -19.07 25.46 11.69
CA ARG A 204 -19.73 24.25 12.22
C ARG A 204 -19.27 23.86 13.62
N SER A 205 -18.59 24.78 14.34
CA SER A 205 -18.05 24.57 15.69
C SER A 205 -17.08 23.38 15.78
N PHE A 206 -16.31 23.10 14.73
CA PHE A 206 -15.30 22.05 14.75
C PHE A 206 -14.24 22.35 15.83
N GLY A 207 -13.98 21.39 16.71
CA GLY A 207 -13.01 21.56 17.81
C GLY A 207 -13.59 22.14 19.10
N ASN A 208 -14.88 22.50 19.14
CA ASN A 208 -15.52 23.07 20.34
C ASN A 208 -15.67 22.05 21.49
N LYS A 209 -15.84 20.76 21.18
CA LYS A 209 -15.93 19.67 22.18
C LYS A 209 -14.71 18.76 22.13
N LYS A 210 -14.20 18.40 23.30
CA LYS A 210 -13.16 17.36 23.47
C LYS A 210 -13.69 15.98 23.07
N ASP A 211 -14.90 15.65 23.51
CA ASP A 211 -15.55 14.38 23.18
C ASP A 211 -16.32 14.49 21.85
N ARG A 212 -15.90 13.71 20.86
CA ARG A 212 -16.52 13.65 19.54
C ARG A 212 -17.40 12.42 19.38
N THR A 213 -18.54 12.61 18.74
CA THR A 213 -19.42 11.52 18.30
C THR A 213 -19.15 11.15 16.85
N PHE A 214 -19.16 9.87 16.53
CA PHE A 214 -18.89 9.37 15.18
C PHE A 214 -20.17 8.86 14.53
N TYR A 215 -20.47 9.37 13.33
CA TYR A 215 -21.62 8.90 12.54
C TYR A 215 -21.40 7.48 11.99
N TYR A 216 -20.19 7.20 11.50
CA TYR A 216 -19.75 5.86 11.13
C TYR A 216 -18.72 5.36 12.15
N THR A 217 -18.94 4.16 12.69
CA THR A 217 -18.00 3.50 13.59
C THR A 217 -17.59 2.16 13.00
N ILE A 218 -16.30 1.84 13.12
CA ILE A 218 -15.78 0.53 12.72
C ILE A 218 -15.73 -0.32 13.99
N ARG A 219 -16.46 -1.43 13.98
CA ARG A 219 -16.47 -2.39 15.09
C ARG A 219 -15.71 -3.64 14.66
N TYR A 220 -14.85 -4.12 15.55
CA TYR A 220 -14.09 -5.34 15.34
C TYR A 220 -15.04 -6.53 15.46
N SER A 221 -15.30 -7.23 14.35
CA SER A 221 -16.24 -8.34 14.34
C SER A 221 -15.60 -9.63 14.87
N LEU A 222 -16.41 -10.64 15.19
CA LEU A 222 -15.90 -11.96 15.57
C LEU A 222 -15.01 -12.59 14.48
N LYS A 223 -15.32 -12.32 13.20
CA LYS A 223 -14.51 -12.79 12.07
C LYS A 223 -13.14 -12.13 12.05
N ASP A 224 -13.06 -10.86 12.44
CA ASP A 224 -11.79 -10.12 12.55
C ASP A 224 -10.94 -10.66 13.71
N TRP A 225 -11.57 -11.01 14.83
CA TRP A 225 -10.89 -11.67 15.96
C TRP A 225 -10.31 -13.03 15.59
N ILE A 226 -11.09 -13.89 14.95
CA ILE A 226 -10.62 -15.21 14.51
C ILE A 226 -9.46 -15.06 13.52
N PHE A 227 -9.57 -14.14 12.57
CA PHE A 227 -8.55 -13.95 11.54
C PHE A 227 -7.26 -13.30 12.09
N SER A 228 -7.37 -12.33 12.99
CA SER A 228 -6.20 -11.77 13.69
C SER A 228 -5.50 -12.79 14.56
N LEU A 229 -6.25 -13.61 15.30
CA LEU A 229 -5.68 -14.70 16.10
C LEU A 229 -4.92 -15.70 15.22
N TYR A 230 -5.50 -16.10 14.08
CA TYR A 230 -4.82 -16.94 13.10
C TYR A 230 -3.49 -16.33 12.63
N LEU A 231 -3.47 -15.04 12.29
CA LEU A 231 -2.25 -14.35 11.84
C LEU A 231 -1.19 -14.27 12.94
N ILE A 232 -1.58 -13.97 14.18
CA ILE A 232 -0.67 -13.91 15.33
C ILE A 232 -0.08 -15.29 15.61
N LEU A 233 -0.91 -16.34 15.60
CA LEU A 233 -0.45 -17.72 15.78
C LEU A 233 0.49 -18.17 14.66
N LEU A 234 0.18 -17.81 13.41
CA LEU A 234 1.06 -18.07 12.27
C LEU A 234 2.42 -17.38 12.45
N LEU A 235 2.44 -16.11 12.86
CA LEU A 235 3.67 -15.37 13.12
C LEU A 235 4.48 -16.01 14.26
N ALA A 236 3.83 -16.31 15.38
CA ALA A 236 4.46 -16.93 16.55
C ALA A 236 5.04 -18.30 16.20
N PHE A 237 4.32 -19.11 15.42
CA PHE A 237 4.78 -20.40 14.93
C PHE A 237 6.03 -20.27 14.04
N LEU A 238 6.05 -19.31 13.12
CA LEU A 238 7.21 -19.06 12.26
C LEU A 238 8.42 -18.55 13.05
N ILE A 239 8.21 -17.68 14.04
CA ILE A 239 9.26 -17.22 14.95
C ILE A 239 9.80 -18.40 15.77
N TYR A 240 8.92 -19.25 16.30
CA TYR A 240 9.32 -20.44 17.05
C TYR A 240 10.17 -21.38 16.19
N ILE A 241 9.78 -21.63 14.93
CA ILE A 241 10.60 -22.41 13.98
C ILE A 241 11.97 -21.75 13.79
N ARG A 242 12.01 -20.42 13.61
CA ARG A 242 13.28 -19.71 13.39
C ARG A 242 14.23 -19.81 14.59
N ILE A 243 13.70 -19.75 15.80
CA ILE A 243 14.49 -19.83 17.05
C ILE A 243 14.91 -21.28 17.33
N SER A 244 13.98 -22.23 17.25
CA SER A 244 14.24 -23.66 17.52
C SER A 244 15.19 -24.28 16.49
N PHE A 245 15.09 -23.86 15.23
CA PHE A 245 15.98 -24.28 14.15
C PHE A 245 16.91 -23.15 13.73
N LEU A 246 17.81 -22.72 14.64
CA LEU A 246 18.99 -21.90 14.30
C LEU A 246 19.77 -22.60 13.15
N SER A 247 19.91 -23.91 13.36
CA SER A 247 20.06 -25.04 12.44
C SER A 247 18.92 -25.39 11.49
N LEU A 248 18.43 -24.57 10.54
CA LEU A 248 17.39 -25.08 9.62
C LEU A 248 17.82 -26.43 9.04
N PRO A 249 17.00 -27.49 9.16
CA PRO A 249 17.45 -28.82 8.79
C PRO A 249 17.69 -28.91 7.27
N LEU A 250 18.61 -29.77 6.82
CA LEU A 250 19.15 -29.75 5.43
C LEU A 250 18.08 -29.72 4.33
N TRP A 251 16.95 -30.41 4.54
CA TRP A 251 15.80 -30.47 3.64
C TRP A 251 15.04 -29.13 3.49
N LEU A 252 15.17 -28.23 4.47
CA LEU A 252 14.60 -26.89 4.42
C LEU A 252 15.59 -25.84 3.86
N ARG A 253 16.89 -26.15 3.89
CA ARG A 253 17.99 -25.38 3.25
C ARG A 253 18.22 -25.82 1.81
N TRP A 254 17.15 -26.13 1.09
CA TRP A 254 17.29 -26.53 -0.30
C TRP A 254 17.70 -25.31 -1.13
N SER A 255 18.99 -25.21 -1.42
CA SER A 255 19.56 -24.38 -2.47
C SER A 255 19.53 -25.16 -3.78
N LEU A 256 19.39 -24.47 -4.91
CA LEU A 256 19.58 -25.12 -6.20
C LEU A 256 21.01 -25.67 -6.25
N PRO A 257 21.21 -26.95 -6.58
CA PRO A 257 22.55 -27.45 -6.85
C PRO A 257 23.04 -26.79 -8.14
N LEU A 258 24.12 -26.03 -8.04
CA LEU A 258 24.98 -25.66 -9.15
C LEU A 258 26.33 -26.32 -8.91
#